data_AF-A0A2U3LJ58-F1
#
_entry.id   AF-A0A2U3LJ58-F1
#
_cell.length_a   1.000
_cell.length_b   1.000
_cell.length_c   1.000
_cell.angle_alpha   90.00
_cell.angle_beta   90.00
_cell.angle_gamma   90.00
#
_symmetry.space_group_name_H-M   'P 1'
#
loop_
_entity.id
_entity.type
_entity.pdbx_description
1 polymer ?
#
loop_
_entity_poly.entity_id
_entity_poly.type
_entity_poly.pdbx_seq_one_letter_code
_entity_poly.pdbx_strand_id
1 'polypeptide(L)'
;MFFNLGKKLYPNNYKEYIHLYISKYFATTGIIGDLNSYAAVTATENVEEDREKSLSLMRKTMIEDNKALALICLGGKTKAGGHKPGVDEEIELARAKGLPVFIIGSVGGRSSEIAKEYEFGGWKEHLNSMSNEDNKMLMVSLDYRVMANKIFRSLGL
;
A
#
# COMPACT_ATOMS: atom_id res chain seq x y z
N MET A 1 -9.77 0.69 -12.57
CA MET A 1 -8.56 0.86 -13.41
C MET A 1 -7.63 -0.35 -13.30
N PHE A 2 -7.13 -0.71 -12.11
CA PHE A 2 -6.22 -1.86 -11.91
C PHE A 2 -6.86 -3.25 -12.13
N PHE A 3 -8.12 -3.47 -11.71
CA PHE A 3 -8.83 -4.73 -11.99
C PHE A 3 -8.95 -5.05 -13.48
N ASN A 4 -9.28 -4.04 -14.29
CA ASN A 4 -9.40 -4.20 -15.74
C ASN A 4 -8.04 -4.49 -16.38
N LEU A 5 -6.96 -3.89 -15.86
CA LEU A 5 -5.61 -4.17 -16.33
C LEU A 5 -5.22 -5.63 -16.02
N GLY A 6 -5.50 -6.11 -14.80
CA GLY A 6 -5.27 -7.51 -14.44
C GLY A 6 -6.02 -8.48 -15.34
N LYS A 7 -7.32 -8.24 -15.58
CA LYS A 7 -8.11 -9.05 -16.52
C LYS A 7 -7.56 -9.00 -17.95
N LYS A 8 -7.01 -7.88 -18.39
CA LYS A 8 -6.42 -7.74 -19.72
C LYS A 8 -5.09 -8.49 -19.85
N LEU A 9 -4.23 -8.43 -18.84
CA LEU A 9 -2.90 -9.06 -18.86
C LEU A 9 -2.95 -10.55 -18.52
N TYR A 10 -3.87 -10.95 -17.63
CA TYR A 10 -4.00 -12.30 -17.07
C TYR A 10 -5.46 -12.78 -17.13
N PRO A 11 -6.10 -12.87 -18.30
CA PRO A 11 -7.55 -13.10 -18.41
C PRO A 11 -8.03 -14.38 -17.73
N ASN A 12 -7.20 -15.42 -17.68
CA ASN A 12 -7.57 -16.72 -17.13
C ASN A 12 -7.25 -16.87 -15.64
N ASN A 13 -6.39 -16.02 -15.07
CA ASN A 13 -5.91 -16.18 -13.69
C ASN A 13 -5.62 -14.85 -12.96
N TYR A 14 -6.22 -13.73 -13.38
CA TYR A 14 -6.07 -12.42 -12.75
C TYR A 14 -6.31 -12.39 -11.23
N LYS A 15 -7.15 -13.30 -10.71
CA LYS A 15 -7.41 -13.45 -9.27
C LYS A 15 -6.21 -13.99 -8.49
N GLU A 16 -5.26 -14.66 -9.15
CA GLU A 16 -4.01 -15.09 -8.52
C GLU A 16 -3.08 -13.91 -8.26
N TYR A 17 -3.18 -12.84 -9.06
CA TYR A 17 -2.30 -11.67 -9.02
C TYR A 17 -2.89 -10.46 -8.29
N ILE A 18 -4.22 -10.37 -8.19
CA ILE A 18 -4.89 -9.24 -7.53
C ILE A 18 -5.59 -9.76 -6.28
N HIS A 19 -5.01 -9.43 -5.13
CA HIS A 19 -5.56 -9.69 -3.80
C HIS A 19 -6.09 -8.38 -3.25
N LEU A 20 -7.36 -8.38 -2.82
CA LEU A 20 -8.04 -7.21 -2.28
C LEU A 20 -8.43 -7.49 -0.83
N TYR A 21 -7.95 -6.64 0.07
CA TYR A 21 -8.31 -6.66 1.48
C TYR A 21 -9.35 -5.59 1.74
N ILE A 22 -10.46 -5.95 2.40
CA ILE A 22 -11.57 -5.03 2.68
C ILE A 22 -12.19 -5.31 4.03
N SER A 23 -12.56 -4.27 4.77
CA SER A 23 -13.26 -4.41 6.05
C SER A 23 -14.78 -4.50 5.87
N LYS A 24 -15.41 -5.48 6.52
CA LYS A 24 -16.88 -5.62 6.61
C LYS A 24 -17.57 -4.45 7.33
N TYR A 25 -16.82 -3.58 8.02
CA TYR A 25 -17.34 -2.30 8.50
C TYR A 25 -17.90 -1.44 7.34
N PHE A 26 -17.30 -1.53 6.14
CA PHE A 26 -17.67 -0.72 4.98
C PHE A 26 -18.34 -1.51 3.85
N ALA A 27 -18.19 -2.83 3.84
CA ALA A 27 -18.60 -3.67 2.71
C ALA A 27 -19.63 -4.71 3.14
N THR A 28 -20.80 -4.64 2.49
CA THR A 28 -21.84 -5.67 2.63
C THR A 28 -21.44 -6.95 1.91
N THR A 29 -22.16 -8.05 2.18
CA THR A 29 -21.99 -9.32 1.46
C THR A 29 -22.17 -9.16 -0.05
N GLY A 30 -23.10 -8.31 -0.49
CA GLY A 30 -23.29 -7.98 -1.90
C GLY A 30 -22.07 -7.32 -2.52
N ILE A 31 -21.53 -6.27 -1.87
CA ILE A 31 -20.32 -5.56 -2.33
C ILE A 31 -19.12 -6.52 -2.41
N ILE A 32 -18.94 -7.38 -1.40
CA ILE A 32 -17.88 -8.38 -1.39
C ILE A 32 -18.05 -9.37 -2.55
N GLY A 33 -19.28 -9.82 -2.82
CA GLY A 33 -19.60 -10.68 -3.96
C GLY A 33 -19.21 -10.06 -5.30
N ASP A 34 -19.56 -8.79 -5.51
CA ASP A 34 -19.22 -8.05 -6.72
C ASP A 34 -17.70 -7.91 -6.90
N LEU A 35 -16.99 -7.54 -5.83
CA LEU A 35 -15.52 -7.40 -5.83
C LEU A 35 -14.82 -8.72 -6.13
N ASN A 36 -15.37 -9.84 -5.66
CA ASN A 36 -14.82 -11.17 -5.89
C ASN A 36 -14.88 -11.58 -7.37
N SER A 37 -15.63 -10.88 -8.23
CA SER A 37 -15.57 -11.07 -9.69
C SER A 37 -14.30 -10.43 -10.33
N TYR A 38 -13.57 -9.60 -9.58
CA TYR A 38 -12.42 -8.81 -10.07
C TYR A 38 -11.08 -9.16 -9.41
N ALA A 39 -11.08 -9.77 -8.23
CA ALA A 39 -9.90 -10.08 -7.44
C ALA A 39 -10.13 -11.29 -6.53
N ALA A 40 -9.08 -11.84 -5.94
CA ALA A 40 -9.18 -12.65 -4.73
C ALA A 40 -9.45 -11.72 -3.54
N VAL A 41 -10.62 -11.84 -2.90
CA VAL A 41 -11.03 -10.92 -1.83
C VAL A 41 -10.86 -11.56 -0.46
N THR A 42 -10.15 -10.88 0.43
CA THR A 42 -10.06 -11.19 1.86
C THR A 42 -10.85 -10.13 2.63
N ALA A 43 -12.01 -10.52 3.16
CA ALA A 43 -12.85 -9.63 3.95
C ALA A 43 -12.60 -9.83 5.45
N THR A 44 -12.19 -8.77 6.17
CA THR A 44 -12.02 -8.81 7.62
C THR A 44 -13.28 -8.40 8.36
N GLU A 45 -13.47 -8.91 9.58
CA GLU A 45 -14.67 -8.64 10.38
C GLU A 45 -14.80 -7.17 10.81
N ASN A 46 -16.04 -6.78 11.08
CA ASN A 46 -16.34 -5.57 11.84
C ASN A 46 -15.95 -5.82 13.31
N VAL A 47 -15.04 -5.02 13.83
CA VAL A 47 -14.54 -5.13 15.21
C VAL A 47 -15.25 -4.10 16.06
N GLU A 48 -16.16 -4.58 16.92
CA GLU A 48 -16.86 -3.76 17.94
C GLU A 48 -17.60 -2.54 17.38
N GLU A 49 -18.02 -2.55 16.12
CA GLU A 49 -18.60 -1.37 15.45
C GLU A 49 -17.67 -0.15 15.46
N ASP A 50 -16.37 -0.37 15.63
CA ASP A 50 -15.34 0.65 15.65
C ASP A 50 -14.62 0.68 14.30
N ARG A 51 -14.69 1.85 13.67
CA ARG A 51 -14.09 2.12 12.36
C ARG A 51 -12.58 1.89 12.36
N GLU A 52 -11.86 2.40 13.35
CA GLU A 52 -10.40 2.34 13.38
C GLU A 52 -9.93 0.93 13.72
N LYS A 53 -10.55 0.26 14.70
CA LYS A 53 -10.23 -1.15 15.00
C LYS A 53 -10.44 -2.06 13.79
N SER A 54 -11.54 -1.85 13.06
CA SER A 54 -11.86 -2.63 11.86
C SER A 54 -10.88 -2.39 10.71
N LEU A 55 -10.42 -1.14 10.53
CA LEU A 55 -9.38 -0.80 9.55
C LEU A 55 -8.00 -1.32 9.95
N SER A 56 -7.64 -1.24 11.24
CA SER A 56 -6.40 -1.79 11.77
C SER A 56 -6.32 -3.29 11.57
N LEU A 57 -7.41 -4.04 11.82
CA LEU A 57 -7.46 -5.47 11.52
C LEU A 57 -7.22 -5.74 10.03
N MET A 58 -7.90 -5.00 9.15
CA MET A 58 -7.74 -5.14 7.70
C MET A 58 -6.28 -4.88 7.25
N ARG A 59 -5.67 -3.79 7.72
CA ARG A 59 -4.27 -3.45 7.40
C ARG A 59 -3.31 -4.53 7.90
N LYS A 60 -3.50 -4.99 9.13
CA LYS A 60 -2.71 -6.07 9.71
C LYS A 60 -2.81 -7.33 8.86
N THR A 61 -4.03 -7.78 8.52
CA THR A 61 -4.25 -8.96 7.67
C THR A 61 -3.62 -8.80 6.28
N MET A 62 -3.68 -7.60 5.69
CA MET A 62 -3.03 -7.30 4.40
C MET A 62 -1.51 -7.39 4.48
N ILE A 63 -0.91 -6.76 5.48
CA ILE A 63 0.55 -6.75 5.67
C ILE A 63 1.06 -8.13 6.07
N GLU A 64 0.27 -8.93 6.79
CA GLU A 64 0.62 -10.28 7.22
C GLU A 64 0.62 -11.30 6.07
N ASP A 65 0.16 -10.97 4.86
CA ASP A 65 0.27 -11.85 3.70
C ASP A 65 1.74 -12.29 3.45
N ASN A 66 1.98 -13.59 3.52
CA ASN A 66 3.31 -14.17 3.35
C ASN A 66 3.84 -14.05 1.92
N LYS A 67 2.99 -13.72 0.95
CA LYS A 67 3.40 -13.42 -0.43
C LYS A 67 3.83 -11.97 -0.64
N ALA A 68 3.60 -11.08 0.34
CA ALA A 68 4.00 -9.69 0.23
C ALA A 68 5.52 -9.56 0.27
N LEU A 69 6.10 -8.91 -0.75
CA LEU A 69 7.54 -8.64 -0.85
C LEU A 69 7.92 -7.23 -0.39
N ALA A 70 6.98 -6.30 -0.44
CA ALA A 70 7.19 -4.90 -0.11
C ALA A 70 5.86 -4.18 0.16
N LEU A 71 5.94 -3.04 0.85
CA LEU A 71 4.87 -2.05 0.90
C LEU A 71 5.21 -0.88 -0.03
N ILE A 72 4.28 -0.48 -0.89
CA ILE A 72 4.42 0.72 -1.74
C ILE A 72 3.34 1.71 -1.33
N CYS A 73 3.74 2.84 -0.75
CA CYS A 73 2.83 3.89 -0.31
C CYS A 73 2.61 4.90 -1.44
N LEU A 74 1.34 5.06 -1.84
CA LEU A 74 0.90 5.96 -2.91
C LEU A 74 -0.28 6.81 -2.44
N GLY A 75 -0.10 8.13 -2.36
CA GLY A 75 -1.16 9.07 -2.00
C GLY A 75 -1.52 8.99 -0.51
N GLY A 76 -2.80 8.71 -0.22
CA GLY A 76 -3.33 8.59 1.13
C GLY A 76 -3.92 9.90 1.66
N LYS A 77 -4.96 9.77 2.51
CA LYS A 77 -5.57 10.92 3.21
C LYS A 77 -4.57 11.50 4.20
N THR A 78 -4.41 12.81 4.19
CA THR A 78 -3.56 13.52 5.16
C THR A 78 -4.30 13.64 6.50
N LYS A 79 -3.64 14.25 7.50
CA LYS A 79 -4.27 14.57 8.78
C LYS A 79 -5.38 15.64 8.64
N ALA A 80 -5.50 16.28 7.48
CA ALA A 80 -6.58 17.20 7.19
C ALA A 80 -7.93 16.45 7.25
N GLY A 81 -8.85 16.95 8.08
CA GLY A 81 -10.15 16.31 8.33
C GLY A 81 -10.23 15.49 9.62
N GLY A 82 -9.19 15.50 10.47
CA GLY A 82 -9.26 14.96 11.84
C GLY A 82 -9.19 13.43 11.94
N HIS A 83 -8.89 12.73 10.85
CA HIS A 83 -8.69 11.29 10.85
C HIS A 83 -7.21 10.93 10.98
N LYS A 84 -6.90 9.78 11.60
CA LYS A 84 -5.55 9.22 11.58
C LYS A 84 -5.26 8.67 10.17
N PRO A 85 -4.18 9.10 9.49
CA PRO A 85 -3.83 8.53 8.20
C PRO A 85 -3.49 7.05 8.33
N GLY A 86 -4.06 6.21 7.47
CA GLY A 86 -3.81 4.77 7.48
C GLY A 86 -2.39 4.39 7.05
N VAL A 87 -1.78 5.21 6.19
CA VAL A 87 -0.44 4.97 5.64
C VAL A 87 0.60 4.90 6.77
N ASP A 88 0.49 5.74 7.80
CA ASP A 88 1.40 5.73 8.94
C ASP A 88 1.39 4.36 9.66
N GLU A 89 0.19 3.81 9.92
CA GLU A 89 0.05 2.48 10.53
C GLU A 89 0.54 1.36 9.61
N GLU A 90 0.26 1.44 8.30
CA GLU A 90 0.73 0.47 7.32
C GLU A 90 2.26 0.40 7.29
N ILE A 91 2.94 1.54 7.39
CA ILE A 91 4.41 1.61 7.48
C ILE A 91 4.91 0.99 8.78
N GLU A 92 4.30 1.31 9.92
CA GLU A 92 4.66 0.71 11.22
C GLU A 92 4.54 -0.82 11.19
N LEU A 93 3.42 -1.33 10.68
CA LEU A 93 3.17 -2.77 10.54
C LEU A 93 4.18 -3.43 9.58
N ALA A 94 4.45 -2.80 8.44
CA ALA A 94 5.40 -3.31 7.46
C ALA A 94 6.83 -3.37 8.03
N ARG A 95 7.26 -2.31 8.74
CA ARG A 95 8.56 -2.28 9.43
C ARG A 95 8.66 -3.36 10.48
N ALA A 96 7.62 -3.56 11.29
CA ALA A 96 7.60 -4.61 12.30
C ALA A 96 7.71 -6.02 11.69
N LYS A 97 7.17 -6.23 10.49
CA LYS A 97 7.31 -7.49 9.71
C LYS A 97 8.65 -7.60 8.96
N GLY A 98 9.43 -6.52 8.85
CA GLY A 98 10.65 -6.49 8.06
C GLY A 98 10.41 -6.37 6.55
N LEU A 99 9.24 -5.89 6.12
CA LEU A 99 8.97 -5.58 4.71
C LEU A 99 9.63 -4.26 4.32
N PRO A 100 10.34 -4.20 3.17
CA PRO A 100 10.82 -2.93 2.65
C PRO A 100 9.63 -2.04 2.26
N VAL A 101 9.73 -0.77 2.62
CA VAL A 101 8.72 0.26 2.38
C VAL A 101 9.25 1.27 1.37
N PHE A 102 8.49 1.49 0.29
CA PHE A 102 8.79 2.47 -0.74
C PHE A 102 7.73 3.57 -0.71
N ILE A 103 8.16 4.82 -0.54
CA ILE A 103 7.25 5.97 -0.47
C ILE A 103 7.29 6.72 -1.80
N ILE A 104 6.17 6.74 -2.51
CA ILE A 104 6.03 7.49 -3.77
C ILE A 104 5.47 8.88 -3.44
N GLY A 105 6.35 9.86 -3.31
CA GLY A 105 5.98 11.22 -2.89
C GLY A 105 5.39 12.10 -3.99
N SER A 106 5.56 11.72 -5.26
CA SER A 106 5.20 12.56 -6.41
C SER A 106 3.71 12.66 -6.69
N VAL A 107 2.90 11.81 -6.05
CA VAL A 107 1.44 11.74 -6.23
C VAL A 107 0.64 12.54 -5.19
N GLY A 108 1.31 13.20 -4.24
CA GLY A 108 0.67 13.99 -3.18
C GLY A 108 0.14 13.16 -1.99
N GLY A 109 -0.75 13.75 -1.19
CA GLY A 109 -1.34 13.10 -0.01
C GLY A 109 -0.34 12.81 1.11
N ARG A 110 -0.69 11.88 2.01
CA ARG A 110 0.14 11.55 3.17
C ARG A 110 1.51 11.00 2.79
N SER A 111 1.61 10.20 1.72
CA SER A 111 2.88 9.70 1.20
C SER A 111 3.86 10.82 0.83
N SER A 112 3.39 11.93 0.27
CA SER A 112 4.24 13.10 -0.04
C SER A 112 4.72 13.82 1.23
N GLU A 113 3.87 13.93 2.25
CA GLU A 113 4.25 14.49 3.55
C GLU A 113 5.33 13.63 4.22
N ILE A 114 5.14 12.31 4.26
CA ILE A 114 6.10 11.38 4.85
C ILE A 114 7.42 11.43 4.05
N ALA A 115 7.39 11.45 2.72
CA ALA A 115 8.61 11.56 1.92
C ALA A 115 9.41 12.84 2.27
N LYS A 116 8.73 13.97 2.49
CA LYS A 116 9.36 15.23 2.94
C LYS A 116 9.93 15.12 4.35
N GLU A 117 9.21 14.47 5.27
CA GLU A 117 9.68 14.22 6.65
C GLU A 117 11.01 13.43 6.61
N TYR A 118 11.09 12.39 5.78
CA TYR A 118 12.32 11.61 5.58
C TYR A 118 13.42 12.38 4.86
N GLU A 119 13.10 13.19 3.84
CA GLU A 119 14.07 14.06 3.17
C GLU A 119 14.69 15.07 4.16
N PHE A 120 13.88 15.71 4.99
CA PHE A 120 14.35 16.65 6.02
C PHE A 120 15.23 15.95 7.06
N GLY A 121 14.90 14.71 7.42
CA GLY A 121 15.73 13.85 8.27
C GLY A 121 17.02 13.34 7.61
N GLY A 122 17.20 13.59 6.30
CA GLY A 122 18.34 13.11 5.53
C GLY A 122 18.32 11.61 5.26
N TRP A 123 17.15 10.97 5.28
CA TRP A 123 16.97 9.53 5.06
C TRP A 123 17.78 8.65 6.02
N LYS A 124 18.01 9.13 7.26
CA LYS A 124 18.76 8.39 8.29
C LYS A 124 18.08 7.09 8.71
N GLU A 125 16.75 7.04 8.63
CA GLU A 125 15.98 5.81 8.82
C GLU A 125 15.83 5.09 7.48
N HIS A 126 16.40 3.89 7.38
CA HIS A 126 16.29 3.07 6.18
C HIS A 126 14.97 2.30 6.17
N LEU A 127 14.08 2.70 5.25
CA LEU A 127 12.81 2.00 4.99
C LEU A 127 12.95 0.87 3.96
N ASN A 128 14.00 0.92 3.14
CA ASN A 128 14.30 -0.03 2.08
C ASN A 128 15.81 -0.04 1.81
N SER A 129 16.24 -0.85 0.85
CA SER A 129 17.66 -1.01 0.46
C SER A 129 18.15 -0.02 -0.61
N MET A 130 17.32 0.92 -1.06
CA MET A 130 17.70 1.90 -2.09
C MET A 130 18.57 3.01 -1.51
N SER A 131 19.38 3.65 -2.36
CA SER A 131 20.17 4.82 -1.95
C SER A 131 19.27 6.02 -1.62
N ASN A 132 19.83 7.02 -0.94
CA ASN A 132 19.11 8.25 -0.63
C ASN A 132 18.71 9.02 -1.90
N GLU A 133 19.56 9.00 -2.93
CA GLU A 133 19.25 9.59 -4.25
C GLU A 133 18.08 8.88 -4.92
N ASP A 134 18.04 7.56 -4.81
CA ASP A 134 16.98 6.74 -5.36
C ASP A 134 15.66 6.92 -4.60
N ASN A 135 15.68 7.02 -3.27
CA ASN A 135 14.52 7.40 -2.47
C ASN A 135 14.03 8.83 -2.76
N LYS A 136 14.96 9.77 -2.97
CA LYS A 136 14.63 11.12 -3.43
C LYS A 136 14.01 11.10 -4.82
N MET A 137 14.45 10.21 -5.71
CA MET A 137 13.83 10.03 -7.03
C MET A 137 12.37 9.55 -6.92
N LEU A 138 12.08 8.60 -6.03
CA LEU A 138 10.69 8.18 -5.75
C LEU A 138 9.81 9.31 -5.22
N MET A 139 10.41 10.29 -4.52
CA MET A 139 9.70 11.45 -3.99
C MET A 139 9.30 12.46 -5.08
N VAL A 140 10.12 12.68 -6.11
CA VAL A 140 9.92 13.81 -7.05
C VAL A 140 9.64 13.41 -8.49
N SER A 141 9.95 12.18 -8.90
CA SER A 141 9.85 11.75 -10.29
C SER A 141 8.40 11.53 -10.73
N LEU A 142 8.11 11.93 -11.97
CA LEU A 142 6.85 11.63 -12.66
C LEU A 142 6.98 10.44 -13.64
N ASP A 143 8.18 9.88 -13.81
CA ASP A 143 8.39 8.69 -14.63
C ASP A 143 8.14 7.43 -13.79
N TYR A 144 6.86 7.03 -13.74
CA TYR A 144 6.42 5.84 -13.01
C TYR A 144 7.07 4.55 -13.49
N ARG A 145 7.47 4.47 -14.76
CA ARG A 145 8.13 3.28 -15.31
C ARG A 145 9.54 3.14 -14.77
N VAL A 146 10.30 4.24 -14.72
CA VAL A 146 11.63 4.25 -14.11
C VAL A 146 11.55 3.96 -12.61
N MET A 147 10.59 4.55 -11.90
CA MET A 147 10.36 4.27 -10.47
C MET A 147 10.09 2.79 -10.22
N ALA A 148 9.13 2.20 -10.94
CA ALA A 148 8.80 0.78 -10.80
C ALA A 148 10.00 -0.14 -11.08
N ASN A 149 10.75 0.13 -12.15
CA ASN A 149 11.94 -0.65 -12.50
C ASN A 149 13.03 -0.58 -11.41
N LYS A 150 13.22 0.56 -10.74
CA LYS A 150 14.17 0.67 -9.63
C LYS A 150 13.72 -0.13 -8.41
N ILE A 151 12.43 -0.06 -8.08
CA ILE A 151 11.86 -0.83 -6.97
C ILE A 151 12.04 -2.33 -7.25
N PHE A 152 11.67 -2.82 -8.44
CA PHE A 152 11.84 -4.22 -8.80
C PHE A 152 13.29 -4.70 -8.70
N ARG A 153 14.24 -3.92 -9.25
CA ARG A 153 15.67 -4.23 -9.10
C ARG A 153 16.12 -4.29 -7.65
N SER A 154 15.63 -3.39 -6.79
CA SER A 154 15.97 -3.38 -5.36
C SER A 154 15.42 -4.61 -4.61
N LEU A 155 14.39 -5.25 -5.15
CA LEU A 155 13.77 -6.48 -4.64
C LEU A 155 14.33 -7.75 -5.31
N GLY A 156 15.24 -7.62 -6.28
CA GLY A 156 15.79 -8.76 -7.04
C GLY A 156 14.86 -9.33 -8.10
N LEU A 157 13.91 -8.53 -8.60
CA LEU A 157 12.94 -8.87 -9.65
C LEU A 157 13.31 -8.27 -11.01
#